data_AF-A0A7S0DXP8-F1
#
_entry.id   AF-A0A7S0DXP8-F1
#
_cell.length_a   1.000
_cell.length_b   1.000
_cell.length_c   1.000
_cell.angle_alpha   90.00
_cell.angle_beta   90.00
_cell.angle_gamma   90.00
#
_symmetry.space_group_name_H-M   'P 1'
#
loop_
_entity.id
_entity.type
_entity.pdbx_description
1 polymer ?
#
loop_
_entity_poly.entity_id
_entity_poly.type
_entity_poly.pdbx_seq_one_letter_code
_entity_poly.pdbx_strand_id
1 'polypeptide(L)'
;ARFSVSIFNMLRRTVLLLLVAATAARRLSPSPVVPASKERSNKKKVLMLISDTGGGHRASAHALEAAMLKETADVEVKVVDIWTEYGRFPWNKMAAGYPFCCKHPIVWKAMFYTTIGLEWPTDLLWRTQCGGGFKQCIGSYDPDMVVSLHPLCQNLPLK
;
A
#
# COMPACT_ATOMS: atom_id res chain seq x y z
N ALA A 1 -24.28 25.40 -19.45
CA ALA A 1 -23.02 25.34 -18.65
C ALA A 1 -23.21 25.31 -17.12
N ARG A 2 -24.40 24.96 -16.57
CA ARG A 2 -24.63 24.89 -15.09
C ARG A 2 -24.70 23.47 -14.51
N PHE A 3 -24.73 22.42 -15.34
CA PHE A 3 -24.83 21.02 -14.90
C PHE A 3 -23.48 20.40 -14.50
N SER A 4 -22.36 20.87 -15.07
CA SER A 4 -21.03 20.29 -14.87
C SER A 4 -20.42 20.62 -13.49
N VAL A 5 -20.69 21.82 -12.96
CA VAL A 5 -20.18 22.26 -11.65
C VAL A 5 -20.87 21.53 -10.49
N SER A 6 -22.12 21.07 -10.70
CA SER A 6 -22.91 20.36 -9.68
C SER A 6 -22.33 18.98 -9.36
N ILE A 7 -21.93 18.22 -10.39
CA ILE A 7 -21.33 16.88 -10.23
C ILE A 7 -19.95 16.98 -9.57
N PHE A 8 -19.16 18.00 -9.91
CA PHE A 8 -17.82 18.19 -9.36
C PHE A 8 -17.84 18.57 -7.87
N ASN A 9 -18.78 19.42 -7.47
CA ASN A 9 -19.01 19.74 -6.06
C ASN A 9 -19.64 18.57 -5.29
N MET A 10 -20.45 17.74 -5.95
CA MET A 10 -21.00 16.53 -5.36
C MET A 10 -19.91 15.50 -5.09
N LEU A 11 -18.99 15.23 -6.04
CA LEU A 11 -17.85 14.32 -5.82
C LEU A 11 -16.91 14.84 -4.72
N ARG A 12 -16.61 16.15 -4.67
CA ARG A 12 -15.83 16.75 -3.57
C ARG A 12 -16.49 16.55 -2.20
N ARG A 13 -17.82 16.68 -2.13
CA ARG A 13 -18.58 16.45 -0.90
C ARG A 13 -18.67 14.98 -0.52
N THR A 14 -18.78 14.07 -1.49
CA THR A 14 -18.81 12.62 -1.24
C THR A 14 -17.46 12.09 -0.75
N VAL A 15 -16.34 12.60 -1.29
CA VAL A 15 -14.99 12.30 -0.77
C VAL A 15 -14.83 12.83 0.67
N LEU A 16 -15.35 14.03 0.96
CA LEU A 16 -15.34 14.59 2.32
C LEU A 16 -16.24 13.82 3.30
N LEU A 17 -17.38 13.31 2.85
CA LEU A 17 -18.28 12.47 3.66
C LEU A 17 -17.68 11.09 3.95
N LEU A 18 -16.93 10.50 3.01
CA LEU A 18 -16.13 9.29 3.25
C LEU A 18 -14.98 9.53 4.24
N LEU A 19 -14.40 10.73 4.26
CA LEU A 19 -13.39 11.14 5.24
C LEU A 19 -13.96 11.25 6.67
N VAL A 20 -15.22 11.67 6.83
CA VAL A 20 -15.86 11.80 8.15
C VAL A 20 -16.42 10.47 8.68
N ALA A 21 -16.95 9.60 7.81
CA ALA A 21 -17.54 8.31 8.21
C ALA A 21 -16.51 7.28 8.74
N ALA A 22 -15.21 7.48 8.50
CA ALA A 22 -14.13 6.60 8.96
C ALA A 22 -13.85 6.69 10.48
N THR A 23 -14.55 7.57 11.23
CA THR A 23 -14.41 7.69 12.68
C THR A 23 -15.16 6.61 13.48
N ALA A 24 -16.06 5.84 12.85
CA ALA A 24 -16.91 4.87 13.54
C ALA A 24 -16.52 3.38 13.33
N ALA A 25 -15.36 3.09 12.74
CA ALA A 25 -14.91 1.71 12.56
C ALA A 25 -13.99 1.27 13.71
N ARG A 26 -14.66 0.70 14.74
CA ARG A 26 -14.19 -0.33 15.69
C ARG A 26 -12.70 -0.25 16.07
N ARG A 27 -12.43 0.19 17.30
CA ARG A 27 -11.15 -0.05 17.99
C ARG A 27 -10.92 -1.57 18.05
N LEU A 28 -10.23 -2.13 17.06
CA LEU A 28 -9.41 -3.31 17.30
C LEU A 28 -8.25 -2.78 18.12
N SER A 29 -8.30 -3.03 19.43
CA SER A 29 -7.19 -2.78 20.34
C SER A 29 -5.91 -3.35 19.73
N PRO A 30 -4.85 -2.56 19.52
CA PRO A 30 -3.57 -3.13 19.17
C PRO A 30 -3.16 -4.05 20.32
N SER A 31 -2.98 -5.34 20.02
CA SER A 31 -2.33 -6.25 20.94
C SER A 31 -0.94 -5.67 21.24
N PRO A 32 -0.51 -5.61 22.51
CA PRO A 32 0.78 -5.04 22.84
C PRO A 32 1.85 -5.81 22.07
N VAL A 33 2.63 -5.08 21.26
CA VAL A 33 3.82 -5.62 20.61
C VAL A 33 4.82 -5.88 21.73
N VAL A 34 4.74 -7.06 22.33
CA VAL A 34 5.82 -7.60 23.14
C VAL A 34 6.96 -7.87 22.17
N PRO A 35 8.15 -7.24 22.33
CA PRO A 35 9.31 -7.65 21.57
C PRO A 35 9.70 -9.04 22.09
N ALA A 36 9.10 -10.07 21.52
CA ALA A 36 9.58 -11.42 21.68
C ALA A 36 10.99 -11.42 21.08
N SER A 37 12.00 -11.53 21.95
CA SER A 37 13.39 -11.78 21.59
C SER A 37 13.47 -13.13 20.88
N LYS A 38 13.09 -13.15 19.61
CA LYS A 38 13.19 -14.33 18.74
C LYS A 38 14.67 -14.44 18.39
N GLU A 39 15.29 -15.56 18.71
CA GLU A 39 16.64 -15.87 18.22
C GLU A 39 16.68 -15.60 16.71
N ARG A 40 17.47 -14.61 16.30
CA ARG A 40 17.61 -14.32 14.88
C ARG A 40 18.37 -15.47 14.25
N SER A 41 17.74 -16.13 13.29
CA SER A 41 18.44 -16.91 12.27
C SER A 41 19.67 -16.12 11.79
N ASN A 42 20.81 -16.80 11.57
CA ASN A 42 21.99 -16.16 10.99
C ASN A 42 21.74 -15.65 9.55
N LYS A 43 20.61 -16.02 8.93
CA LYS A 43 20.24 -15.55 7.60
C LYS A 43 19.75 -14.10 7.63
N LYS A 44 20.18 -13.32 6.65
CA LYS A 44 19.73 -11.94 6.41
C LYS A 44 18.32 -11.94 5.84
N LYS A 45 17.42 -11.16 6.43
CA LYS A 45 16.02 -11.08 6.02
C LYS A 45 15.79 -9.90 5.08
N VAL A 46 15.28 -10.18 3.89
CA VAL A 46 14.93 -9.19 2.87
C VAL A 46 13.42 -9.16 2.68
N LEU A 47 12.79 -8.03 2.95
CA LEU A 47 11.37 -7.80 2.74
C LEU A 47 11.14 -6.99 1.46
N MET A 48 10.55 -7.61 0.44
CA MET A 48 10.19 -6.97 -0.82
C MET A 48 8.72 -6.52 -0.78
N LEU A 49 8.49 -5.21 -0.94
CA LEU A 49 7.18 -4.59 -0.92
C LEU A 49 6.68 -4.34 -2.33
N ILE A 50 5.50 -4.88 -2.65
CA ILE A 50 4.81 -4.71 -3.92
C ILE A 50 3.37 -4.21 -3.72
N SER A 51 2.71 -3.90 -4.83
CA SER A 51 1.25 -3.82 -4.92
C SER A 51 0.81 -4.44 -6.25
N ASP A 52 -0.11 -5.40 -6.23
CA ASP A 52 -0.56 -6.10 -7.44
C ASP A 52 -1.57 -5.28 -8.26
N THR A 53 -1.10 -4.17 -8.81
CA THR A 53 -1.85 -3.34 -9.77
C THR A 53 -1.78 -3.88 -11.20
N GLY A 54 -1.21 -5.06 -11.43
CA GLY A 54 -1.14 -5.71 -12.75
C GLY A 54 0.05 -5.29 -13.62
N GLY A 55 0.96 -4.45 -13.13
CA GLY A 55 2.16 -3.99 -13.85
C GLY A 55 3.35 -4.96 -13.88
N GLY A 56 3.18 -6.22 -13.47
CA GLY A 56 4.26 -7.22 -13.44
C GLY A 56 5.22 -7.13 -12.24
N HIS A 57 4.93 -6.28 -11.25
CA HIS A 57 5.78 -6.09 -10.06
C HIS A 57 6.08 -7.39 -9.30
N ARG A 58 5.10 -8.30 -9.21
CA ARG A 58 5.28 -9.63 -8.61
C ARG A 58 6.28 -10.50 -9.37
N ALA A 59 6.26 -10.45 -10.71
CA ALA A 59 7.22 -11.19 -11.52
C ALA A 59 8.65 -10.67 -11.30
N SER A 60 8.82 -9.34 -11.25
CA SER A 60 10.11 -8.72 -10.93
C SER A 60 10.60 -9.07 -9.52
N ALA A 61 9.71 -9.12 -8.54
CA ALA A 61 10.04 -9.52 -7.18
C ALA A 61 10.56 -10.96 -7.12
N HIS A 62 9.85 -11.90 -7.76
CA HIS A 62 10.29 -13.30 -7.81
C HIS A 62 11.57 -13.50 -8.62
N ALA A 63 11.80 -12.70 -9.67
CA ALA A 63 13.07 -12.73 -10.40
C ALA A 63 14.25 -12.30 -9.51
N LEU A 64 14.06 -11.25 -8.70
CA LEU A 64 15.08 -10.78 -7.77
C LEU A 64 15.30 -11.77 -6.61
N GLU A 65 14.22 -12.34 -6.07
CA GLU A 65 14.28 -13.44 -5.09
C GLU A 65 15.09 -14.61 -5.62
N ALA A 66 14.79 -15.09 -6.83
CA ALA A 66 15.53 -16.19 -7.46
C ALA A 66 17.01 -15.85 -7.67
N ALA A 67 17.32 -14.61 -8.07
CA ALA A 67 18.70 -14.15 -8.20
C ALA A 67 19.43 -14.14 -6.84
N MET A 68 18.80 -13.62 -5.78
CA MET A 68 19.40 -13.60 -4.44
C MET A 68 19.67 -14.99 -3.89
N LEU A 69 18.70 -15.90 -4.02
CA LEU A 69 18.84 -17.29 -3.56
C LEU A 69 19.88 -18.09 -4.36
N LYS A 70 20.16 -17.68 -5.60
CA LYS A 70 21.22 -18.27 -6.42
C LYS A 70 22.61 -17.84 -5.96
N GLU A 71 22.76 -16.59 -5.52
CA GLU A 71 24.05 -16.04 -5.07
C GLU A 71 24.42 -16.48 -3.65
N THR A 72 23.44 -16.66 -2.75
CA THR A 72 23.72 -17.09 -1.38
C THR A 72 22.52 -17.78 -0.71
N ALA A 73 22.82 -18.80 0.11
CA ALA A 73 21.83 -19.49 0.95
C ALA A 73 21.55 -18.77 2.28
N ASP A 74 22.33 -17.73 2.59
CA ASP A 74 22.26 -16.98 3.86
C ASP A 74 21.27 -15.81 3.83
N VAL A 75 20.35 -15.81 2.86
CA VAL A 75 19.29 -14.81 2.74
C VAL A 75 17.92 -15.49 2.81
N GLU A 76 17.01 -14.87 3.55
CA GLU A 76 15.59 -15.17 3.56
C GLU A 76 14.85 -14.02 2.89
N VAL A 77 14.21 -14.29 1.74
CA VAL A 77 13.46 -13.28 1.00
C VAL A 77 11.96 -13.49 1.24
N LYS A 78 11.23 -12.37 1.43
CA LYS A 78 9.78 -12.40 1.49
C LYS A 78 9.18 -11.30 0.62
N VAL A 79 8.27 -11.69 -0.27
CA VAL A 79 7.48 -10.76 -1.09
C VAL A 79 6.11 -10.55 -0.45
N VAL A 80 5.70 -9.29 -0.26
CA VAL A 80 4.42 -8.91 0.37
C VAL A 80 3.70 -7.86 -0.45
N ASP A 81 2.41 -8.08 -0.74
CA ASP A 81 1.53 -7.02 -1.23
C ASP A 81 0.98 -6.25 -0.03
N ILE A 82 1.70 -5.19 0.35
CA ILE A 82 1.44 -4.45 1.57
C ILE A 82 0.07 -3.77 1.56
N TRP A 83 -0.43 -3.40 0.37
CA TRP A 83 -1.73 -2.74 0.23
C TRP A 83 -2.88 -3.72 0.38
N THR A 84 -2.78 -4.88 -0.27
CA THR A 84 -3.83 -5.91 -0.22
C THR A 84 -3.89 -6.58 1.15
N GLU A 85 -2.73 -6.87 1.76
CA GLU A 85 -2.65 -7.64 3.01
C GLU A 85 -2.77 -6.77 4.27
N TYR A 86 -2.18 -5.57 4.27
CA TYR A 86 -2.09 -4.71 5.46
C TYR A 86 -2.78 -3.34 5.29
N GLY A 87 -3.29 -3.03 4.09
CA GLY A 87 -4.07 -1.83 3.85
C GLY A 87 -5.45 -1.91 4.52
N ARG A 88 -6.00 -0.74 4.85
CA ARG A 88 -7.37 -0.63 5.36
C ARG A 88 -8.36 -0.49 4.21
N PHE A 89 -9.58 -0.99 4.38
CA PHE A 89 -10.67 -0.67 3.44
C PHE A 89 -10.84 0.85 3.32
N PRO A 90 -10.96 1.42 2.11
CA PRO A 90 -11.12 0.75 0.82
C PRO A 90 -9.82 0.42 0.06
N TRP A 91 -8.66 0.85 0.57
CA TRP A 91 -7.37 0.77 -0.14
C TRP A 91 -6.89 -0.65 -0.39
N ASN A 92 -7.22 -1.60 0.48
CA ASN A 92 -6.89 -3.02 0.27
C ASN A 92 -7.61 -3.68 -0.92
N LYS A 93 -8.59 -3.00 -1.52
CA LYS A 93 -9.26 -3.43 -2.76
C LYS A 93 -8.84 -2.61 -3.97
N MET A 94 -8.03 -1.56 -3.78
CA MET A 94 -7.61 -0.66 -4.85
C MET A 94 -6.81 -1.40 -5.93
N ALA A 95 -5.90 -2.29 -5.54
CA ALA A 95 -5.09 -3.08 -6.47
C ALA A 95 -5.96 -3.92 -7.42
N ALA A 96 -6.99 -4.60 -6.89
CA ALA A 96 -7.93 -5.39 -7.68
C ALA A 96 -8.81 -4.54 -8.63
N GLY A 97 -9.12 -3.29 -8.25
CA GLY A 97 -9.89 -2.36 -9.09
C GLY A 97 -9.07 -1.66 -10.17
N TYR A 98 -7.75 -1.60 -10.03
CA TYR A 98 -6.87 -0.86 -10.95
C TYR A 98 -6.96 -1.35 -12.41
N PRO A 99 -6.96 -2.66 -12.73
CA PRO A 99 -7.12 -3.13 -14.10
C PRO A 99 -8.42 -2.66 -14.76
N PHE A 100 -9.52 -2.54 -14.00
CA PHE A 100 -10.77 -1.99 -14.50
C PHE A 100 -10.58 -0.53 -14.91
N CYS A 101 -9.98 0.28 -14.04
CA CYS A 101 -9.71 1.69 -14.34
C CYS A 101 -8.83 1.87 -15.58
N CYS A 102 -7.80 1.04 -15.76
CA CYS A 102 -6.93 1.09 -16.94
C CYS A 102 -7.66 0.72 -18.24
N LYS A 103 -8.64 -0.20 -18.18
CA LYS A 103 -9.44 -0.60 -19.35
C LYS A 103 -10.45 0.47 -19.80
N HIS A 104 -10.77 1.44 -18.94
CA HIS A 104 -11.77 2.47 -19.21
C HIS A 104 -11.13 3.87 -19.31
N PRO A 105 -10.85 4.40 -20.51
CA PRO A 105 -10.11 5.65 -20.70
C PRO A 105 -10.75 6.87 -20.01
N ILE A 106 -12.08 6.94 -19.96
CA ILE A 106 -12.80 8.04 -19.30
C ILE A 106 -12.56 7.99 -17.78
N VAL A 107 -12.61 6.79 -17.19
CA VAL A 107 -12.37 6.58 -15.75
C VAL A 107 -10.91 6.91 -15.42
N TRP A 108 -9.96 6.39 -16.22
CA TRP A 108 -8.54 6.69 -16.07
C TRP A 108 -8.27 8.20 -16.13
N LYS A 109 -8.83 8.87 -17.14
CA LYS A 109 -8.69 10.33 -17.34
C LYS A 109 -9.26 11.10 -16.16
N ALA A 110 -10.46 10.73 -15.70
CA ALA A 110 -11.08 11.37 -14.53
C ALA A 110 -10.20 11.20 -13.29
N MET A 111 -9.76 9.97 -12.97
CA MET A 111 -8.87 9.73 -11.82
C MET A 111 -7.60 10.56 -11.91
N PHE A 112 -6.90 10.52 -13.05
CA PHE A 112 -5.66 11.26 -13.26
C PHE A 112 -5.84 12.76 -12.97
N TYR A 113 -6.81 13.43 -13.60
CA TYR A 113 -7.03 14.86 -13.38
C TYR A 113 -7.54 15.19 -11.97
N THR A 114 -8.27 14.28 -11.33
CA THR A 114 -8.71 14.52 -9.94
C THR A 114 -7.58 14.39 -8.93
N THR A 115 -6.49 13.69 -9.26
CA THR A 115 -5.36 13.48 -8.34
C THR A 115 -4.27 14.55 -8.43
N ILE A 116 -4.27 15.40 -9.47
CA ILE A 116 -3.28 16.47 -9.64
C ILE A 116 -3.41 17.49 -8.49
N GLY A 117 -2.30 17.78 -7.80
CA GLY A 117 -2.28 18.74 -6.69
C GLY A 117 -2.85 18.19 -5.37
N LEU A 118 -3.18 16.90 -5.31
CA LEU A 118 -3.65 16.22 -4.11
C LEU A 118 -2.60 15.28 -3.51
N GLU A 119 -1.33 15.41 -3.88
CA GLU A 119 -0.25 14.52 -3.46
C GLU A 119 -0.10 14.53 -1.93
N TRP A 120 0.00 15.71 -1.33
CA TRP A 120 0.16 15.84 0.13
C TRP A 120 -1.09 15.40 0.91
N PRO A 121 -2.32 15.84 0.58
CA PRO A 121 -3.52 15.34 1.25
C PRO A 121 -3.69 13.82 1.13
N THR A 122 -3.38 13.25 -0.03
CA THR A 122 -3.50 11.81 -0.28
C THR A 122 -2.45 11.03 0.52
N ASP A 123 -1.20 11.51 0.56
CA ASP A 123 -0.14 10.93 1.40
C ASP A 123 -0.57 10.93 2.88
N LEU A 124 -1.04 12.06 3.40
CA LEU A 124 -1.49 12.17 4.79
C LEU A 124 -2.66 11.21 5.08
N LEU A 125 -3.62 11.12 4.17
CA LEU A 125 -4.76 10.21 4.29
C LEU A 125 -4.30 8.74 4.35
N TRP A 126 -3.44 8.32 3.44
CA TRP A 126 -2.95 6.95 3.40
C TRP A 126 -2.08 6.62 4.62
N ARG A 127 -1.26 7.56 5.09
CA ARG A 127 -0.46 7.40 6.31
C ARG A 127 -1.34 7.23 7.55
N THR A 128 -2.36 8.07 7.69
CA THR A 128 -3.28 7.99 8.84
C THR A 128 -4.12 6.72 8.83
N GLN A 129 -4.54 6.24 7.65
CA GLN A 129 -5.42 5.08 7.55
C GLN A 129 -4.70 3.73 7.48
N CYS A 130 -3.54 3.66 6.81
CA CYS A 130 -2.81 2.41 6.55
C CYS A 130 -1.43 2.34 7.22
N GLY A 131 -0.87 3.47 7.68
CA GLY A 131 0.50 3.51 8.23
C GLY A 131 0.70 2.58 9.44
N GLY A 132 -0.32 2.39 10.27
CA GLY A 132 -0.26 1.41 11.37
C GLY A 132 -0.10 -0.03 10.88
N GLY A 133 -0.86 -0.44 9.86
CA GLY A 133 -0.75 -1.76 9.25
C GLY A 133 0.59 -1.96 8.54
N PHE A 134 1.12 -0.92 7.89
CA PHE A 134 2.43 -0.98 7.25
C PHE A 134 3.57 -1.13 8.27
N LYS A 135 3.51 -0.39 9.38
CA LYS A 135 4.46 -0.54 10.49
C LYS A 135 4.36 -1.92 11.13
N GLN A 136 3.16 -2.45 11.29
CA GLN A 136 2.96 -3.82 11.77
C GLN A 136 3.57 -4.85 10.82
N CYS A 137 3.37 -4.71 9.51
CA CYS A 137 3.98 -5.57 8.49
C CYS A 137 5.50 -5.60 8.66
N ILE A 138 6.16 -4.44 8.61
CA ILE A 138 7.62 -4.36 8.69
C ILE A 138 8.12 -4.88 10.05
N GLY A 139 7.50 -4.45 11.15
CA GLY A 139 7.91 -4.85 12.50
C GLY A 139 7.71 -6.35 12.78
N SER A 140 6.70 -6.99 12.17
CA SER A 140 6.46 -8.44 12.36
C SER A 140 7.53 -9.29 11.66
N TYR A 141 8.06 -8.81 10.54
CA TYR A 141 9.13 -9.51 9.81
C TYR A 141 10.52 -9.22 10.38
N ASP A 142 10.72 -8.05 10.99
CA ASP A 142 12.01 -7.57 11.49
C ASP A 142 13.13 -7.76 10.43
N PRO A 143 12.96 -7.17 9.22
CA PRO A 143 13.88 -7.38 8.12
C PRO A 143 15.17 -6.59 8.29
N ASP A 144 16.28 -7.14 7.81
CA ASP A 144 17.56 -6.44 7.71
C ASP A 144 17.57 -5.46 6.52
N MET A 145 16.76 -5.74 5.50
CA MET A 145 16.63 -4.91 4.30
C MET A 145 15.19 -4.88 3.79
N VAL A 146 14.72 -3.69 3.38
CA VAL A 146 13.43 -3.50 2.72
C VAL A 146 13.66 -3.02 1.30
N VAL A 147 13.03 -3.68 0.32
CA VAL A 147 13.11 -3.34 -1.10
C VAL A 147 11.72 -2.90 -1.57
N SER A 148 11.60 -1.65 -2.04
CA SER A 148 10.38 -1.16 -2.69
C SER A 148 10.42 -1.48 -4.18
N LEU A 149 9.44 -2.24 -4.66
CA LEU A 149 9.32 -2.64 -6.06
C LEU A 149 8.09 -2.03 -6.76
N HIS A 150 7.38 -1.13 -6.08
CA HIS A 150 6.18 -0.48 -6.59
C HIS A 150 6.17 1.02 -6.22
N PRO A 151 5.78 1.95 -7.11
CA PRO A 151 5.78 3.39 -6.82
C PRO A 151 5.00 3.79 -5.56
N LEU A 152 3.87 3.13 -5.29
CA LEU A 152 3.07 3.31 -4.07
C LEU A 152 3.76 2.84 -2.77
N CYS A 153 4.90 2.16 -2.85
CA CYS A 153 5.63 1.64 -1.69
C CYS A 153 6.87 2.46 -1.35
N GLN A 154 7.15 3.57 -2.05
CA GLN A 154 8.41 4.30 -1.90
C GLN A 154 8.49 5.13 -0.61
N ASN A 155 7.46 5.91 -0.31
CA ASN A 155 7.48 6.89 0.78
C ASN A 155 6.62 6.50 1.98
N LEU A 156 5.57 5.72 1.76
CA LEU A 156 4.56 5.43 2.79
C LEU A 156 5.04 4.43 3.86
N PRO A 157 5.74 3.33 3.53
CA PRO A 157 6.17 2.36 4.53
C PRO A 157 7.32 2.85 5.42
N LEU A 158 8.07 3.87 4.98
CA LEU A 158 9.28 4.37 5.65
C LEU A 158 9.03 5.57 6.59
N LYS A 159 7.78 6.04 6.72
CA LYS A 159 7.43 7.33 7.32
C LYS A 159 6.44 7.27 8.49
#